data_AF-A0A7G3BPL4-F1
#
_entry.id   AF-A0A7G3BPL4-F1
#
_cell.length_a   1.000
_cell.length_b   1.000
_cell.length_c   1.000
_cell.angle_alpha   90.00
_cell.angle_beta   90.00
_cell.angle_gamma   90.00
#
_symmetry.space_group_name_H-M   'P 1'
#
loop_
_entity.id
_entity.type
_entity.pdbx_description
1 polymer ?
#
loop_
_entity_poly.entity_id
_entity_poly.type
_entity_poly.pdbx_seq_one_letter_code
_entity_poly.pdbx_strand_id
1 'polypeptide(L)' 'MKTYDDYLKEVTVMLKAGHNRSDILKVLKTTYLFNQDDDVTDSELSRLIYDIENTKKLEHLFM' A
#
# COMPACT_ATOMS: atom_id res chain seq x y z
N MET A 1 6.64 14.11 -2.69
CA MET A 1 6.08 12.80 -3.06
C MET A 1 6.43 11.82 -1.95
N LYS A 2 5.48 11.05 -1.43
CA LYS A 2 5.75 10.03 -0.39
C LYS A 2 6.61 8.91 -0.98
N THR A 3 7.54 8.38 -0.19
CA THR A 3 8.39 7.25 -0.57
C THR A 3 7.69 5.92 -0.29
N TYR A 4 8.25 4.81 -0.78
CA TYR A 4 7.78 3.45 -0.45
C TYR A 4 7.70 3.23 1.06
N ASP A 5 8.75 3.64 1.79
CA ASP A 5 8.84 3.46 3.25
C ASP A 5 7.79 4.27 4.01
N ASP A 6 7.40 5.44 3.49
CA ASP A 6 6.32 6.24 4.08
C ASP A 6 4.98 5.50 3.99
N TYR A 7 4.67 4.93 2.83
CA TYR A 7 3.46 4.12 2.67
C TYR A 7 3.51 2.81 3.46
N LEU A 8 4.69 2.18 3.56
CA LEU A 8 4.87 0.97 4.36
C LEU A 8 4.65 1.23 5.86
N LYS A 9 5.08 2.39 6.37
CA LYS A 9 4.78 2.81 7.75
C LYS A 9 3.28 2.97 7.96
N GLU A 10 2.56 3.58 7.01
CA GLU A 10 1.10 3.71 7.09
C GLU A 10 0.39 2.35 7.12
N VAL A 11 0.82 1.41 6.27
CA VAL A 11 0.34 0.02 6.31
C VAL A 11 0.59 -0.64 7.66
N THR A 12 1.79 -0.46 8.23
CA THR A 12 2.15 -1.01 9.54
C THR A 12 1.29 -0.43 10.66
N VAL A 13 0.96 0.88 10.60
CA VAL A 13 0.05 1.52 11.55
C VAL A 13 -1.37 0.95 11.43
N MET A 14 -1.88 0.78 10.20
CA MET A 14 -3.20 0.19 9.97
C MET A 14 -3.27 -1.26 10.47
N LEU A 15 -2.21 -2.05 10.29
CA LEU A 15 -2.13 -3.41 10.83
C LEU A 15 -2.17 -3.43 12.35
N LYS A 16 -1.39 -2.55 13.00
CA LYS A 16 -1.41 -2.40 14.47
C LYS A 16 -2.77 -1.95 15.00
N ALA A 17 -3.55 -1.23 14.20
CA ALA A 17 -4.92 -0.85 14.52
C ALA A 17 -5.95 -1.98 14.30
N GLY A 18 -5.51 -3.15 13.81
CA GLY A 18 -6.37 -4.33 13.62
C GLY A 18 -7.04 -4.41 12.25
N HIS A 19 -6.64 -3.57 11.28
CA HIS A 19 -7.16 -3.68 9.92
C HIS A 19 -6.56 -4.90 9.21
N ASN A 20 -7.40 -5.62 8.47
CA ASN A 20 -6.97 -6.75 7.66
C ASN A 20 -6.38 -6.29 6.32
N ARG A 21 -5.68 -7.20 5.65
CA ARG A 21 -5.05 -6.98 4.33
C ARG A 21 -6.02 -6.42 3.28
N SER A 22 -7.27 -6.90 3.26
CA SER A 22 -8.27 -6.46 2.27
C SER A 22 -8.64 -4.99 2.47
N ASP A 23 -8.85 -4.57 3.71
CA ASP A 23 -9.21 -3.18 4.01
C ASP A 23 -8.06 -2.22 3.73
N ILE A 24 -6.83 -2.62 4.07
CA ILE A 24 -5.62 -1.86 3.74
C ILE A 24 -5.48 -1.71 2.22
N LEU A 25 -5.67 -2.77 1.45
CA LEU A 25 -5.61 -2.72 -0.01
C LEU A 25 -6.67 -1.80 -0.61
N LYS A 26 -7.89 -1.78 -0.07
CA LYS A 26 -8.94 -0.84 -0.52
C LYS A 26 -8.49 0.60 -0.33
N VAL A 27 -7.96 0.95 0.84
CA VAL A 27 -7.48 2.31 1.15
C VAL A 27 -6.35 2.73 0.21
N LEU A 28 -5.36 1.85 -0.01
CA LEU A 28 -4.23 2.14 -0.90
C LEU A 28 -4.67 2.32 -2.36
N LYS A 29 -5.54 1.45 -2.87
CA LYS A 29 -6.08 1.56 -4.24
C LYS A 29 -6.92 2.81 -4.42
N THR A 30 -7.76 3.15 -3.45
CA THR A 30 -8.52 4.40 -3.47
C THR A 30 -7.59 5.61 -3.49
N THR A 31 -6.54 5.61 -2.66
CA THR A 31 -5.52 6.68 -2.64
C THR A 31 -4.79 6.77 -3.98
N TYR A 32 -4.44 5.64 -4.59
CA TYR A 32 -3.80 5.59 -5.90
C TYR A 32 -4.69 6.21 -6.98
N LEU A 33 -5.98 5.86 -7.01
CA LEU A 33 -6.95 6.42 -7.96
C LEU A 33 -7.14 7.93 -7.79
N PHE A 34 -7.15 8.44 -6.55
CA PHE A 34 -7.21 9.88 -6.30
C PHE A 34 -5.95 10.63 -6.72
N ASN A 35 -4.81 9.94 -6.82
CA ASN A 35 -3.54 10.53 -7.23
C ASN A 35 -3.25 10.32 -8.73
N GLN A 36 -4.14 9.66 -9.50
CA GLN A 36 -3.94 9.38 -10.93
C GLN A 36 -4.03 10.60 -11.84
N ASP A 37 -4.33 11.79 -11.31
CA ASP A 37 -4.15 13.05 -12.05
C ASP A 37 -2.67 13.32 -12.38
N ASP A 38 -1.73 12.68 -11.68
CA ASP A 38 -0.30 12.68 -12.03
C ASP A 38 0.01 11.46 -12.92
N ASP A 39 0.49 11.73 -14.14
CA ASP A 39 0.85 10.84 -15.27
C ASP A 39 1.96 9.79 -14.97
N VAL A 40 2.06 9.33 -13.71
CA VAL A 40 3.15 8.49 -13.21
C VAL A 40 2.64 7.06 -13.08
N THR A 41 2.79 6.32 -14.17
CA THR A 41 2.43 4.89 -14.30
C THR A 41 3.25 3.96 -13.39
N ASP A 42 4.31 4.46 -12.74
CA ASP A 42 5.22 3.70 -11.85
C ASP A 42 5.50 4.47 -10.55
N SER A 43 4.48 4.60 -9.70
CA SER A 43 4.60 5.27 -8.40
C SER A 43 4.99 4.29 -7.28
N GLU A 44 5.64 4.79 -6.23
CA GLU A 44 5.95 3.96 -5.06
C GLU A 44 4.68 3.35 -4.41
N LEU A 45 3.53 4.00 -4.56
CA LEU A 45 2.24 3.49 -4.12
C LEU A 45 1.76 2.30 -4.95
N SER A 46 1.90 2.33 -6.28
CA SER A 46 1.52 1.20 -7.13
C SER A 46 2.43 -0.02 -6.88
N ARG A 47 3.73 0.21 -6.64
CA ARG A 47 4.67 -0.84 -6.25
C ARG A 47 4.29 -1.48 -4.91
N LEU A 48 3.92 -0.68 -3.91
CA LEU A 48 3.48 -1.22 -2.62
C LEU A 48 2.18 -2.02 -2.74
N ILE A 49 1.20 -1.53 -3.51
CA ILE A 49 -0.05 -2.27 -3.77
C ILE A 49 0.29 -3.63 -4.41
N TYR A 50 1.14 -3.64 -5.44
CA TYR A 50 1.57 -4.87 -6.09
C TYR A 50 2.26 -5.83 -5.11
N ASP A 51 3.18 -5.33 -4.28
CA ASP A 51 3.90 -6.13 -3.30
C ASP A 51 2.93 -6.75 -2.28
N ILE A 52 1.97 -5.97 -1.77
CA ILE A 52 0.97 -6.46 -0.82
C ILE A 52 0.05 -7.48 -1.48
N GLU A 53 -0.28 -7.38 -2.77
CA GLU A 53 -1.17 -8.32 -3.46
C GLU A 53 -0.48 -9.62 -3.88
N ASN A 54 0.75 -9.52 -4.40
CA ASN A 54 1.35 -10.59 -5.19
C ASN A 54 2.66 -11.14 -4.61
N THR A 55 3.29 -10.47 -3.63
CA THR A 55 4.60 -10.89 -3.15
C THR A 55 4.59 -11.47 -1.74
N LYS A 56 5.31 -12.59 -1.59
CA LYS A 56 5.66 -13.15 -0.27
C LYS A 56 6.54 -12.23 0.58
N LYS A 57 7.14 -11.21 -0.05
CA LYS A 57 8.03 -10.25 0.59
C LYS A 57 7.38 -9.58 1.80
N LEU A 58 6.07 -9.31 1.71
CA LEU A 58 5.30 -8.65 2.78
C LEU A 58 4.33 -9.59 3.51
N GLU A 59 4.30 -10.89 3.20
CA GLU A 59 3.42 -11.85 3.89
C GLU A 59 3.63 -11.84 5.41
N HIS A 60 4.88 -11.67 5.86
CA HIS A 60 5.22 -11.60 7.28
C HIS A 60 4.57 -10.44 8.04
N LEU A 61 4.05 -9.42 7.35
CA LEU A 61 3.34 -8.30 7.97
C LEU A 61 1.86 -8.60 8.24
N PHE A 62 1.31 -9.62 7.58
CA PHE A 62 -0.12 -9.96 7.62
C PHE A 62 -0.40 -11.33 8.28
N MET A 63 0.62 -11.98 8.87
CA MET A 63 0.52 -13.19 9.70
C MET A 63 0.44 -12.81 11.18
#